data_AF-A0A090W807-F1
#
_entry.id   AF-A0A090W807-F1
#
_cell.length_a   1.000
_cell.length_b   1.000
_cell.length_c   1.000
_cell.angle_alpha   90.00
_cell.angle_beta   90.00
_cell.angle_gamma   90.00
#
_symmetry.space_group_name_H-M   'P 1'
#
loop_
_entity.id
_entity.type
_entity.pdbx_description
1 polymer ?
#
loop_
_entity_poly.entity_id
_entity_poly.type
_entity_poly.pdbx_seq_one_letter_code
_entity_poly.pdbx_strand_id
1 'polypeptide(L)'
;MIAVLVIITTLVIIFFIVFQKRKNKLLLEKIEQQRAFEKEMILVQTEAQEQTLKNIGWELHDNVGQLLSFASMQLSILKMQVADDVKDKFRDTTEALSNGLKEVRALSKTLNNDVILNIGFEKSITNELDRLSVS
;
A
#
# COMPACT_ATOMS: atom_id res chain seq x y z
N MET A 1 -18.73 38.53 59.86
CA MET A 1 -19.46 37.51 59.07
C MET A 1 -19.35 37.75 57.56
N ILE A 2 -19.66 38.95 57.04
CA ILE A 2 -19.64 39.25 55.59
C ILE A 2 -18.24 39.03 54.97
N ALA A 3 -17.17 39.55 55.59
CA ALA A 3 -15.81 39.36 55.08
C ALA A 3 -15.40 37.87 54.97
N VAL A 4 -15.81 37.05 55.95
CA VAL A 4 -15.54 35.60 55.95
C VAL A 4 -16.29 34.91 54.79
N LEU A 5 -17.55 35.29 54.55
CA LEU A 5 -18.32 34.77 53.42
C LEU A 5 -17.70 35.15 52.06
N VAL A 6 -17.19 36.38 51.91
CA VAL A 6 -16.51 36.82 50.69
C VAL A 6 -15.23 36.02 50.44
N ILE A 7 -14.42 35.79 51.48
CA ILE A 7 -13.18 35.00 51.37
C ILE A 7 -13.51 33.57 50.96
N ILE A 8 -14.46 32.92 51.63
CA ILE A 8 -14.86 31.54 51.31
C ILE A 8 -15.38 31.45 49.87
N THR A 9 -16.24 32.36 49.45
CA THR A 9 -16.78 32.39 48.08
C THR A 9 -15.67 32.54 47.06
N THR A 10 -14.72 33.44 47.30
CA THR A 10 -13.57 33.66 46.42
C THR A 10 -12.69 32.41 46.31
N LEU A 11 -12.41 31.74 47.44
CA LEU A 11 -11.64 30.50 47.45
C LEU A 11 -12.34 29.37 46.67
N VAL A 12 -13.65 29.23 46.81
CA VAL A 12 -14.44 28.25 46.06
C VAL A 12 -14.38 28.53 44.56
N ILE A 13 -14.50 29.79 44.14
CA ILE A 13 -14.39 30.19 42.74
C ILE A 13 -12.99 29.86 42.19
N ILE A 14 -11.92 30.21 42.92
CA ILE A 14 -10.54 29.92 42.51
C ILE A 14 -10.33 28.41 42.38
N PHE A 15 -10.75 27.63 43.39
CA PHE A 15 -10.66 26.18 43.37
C PHE A 15 -11.38 25.59 42.16
N PHE A 16 -12.61 26.05 41.88
CA PHE A 16 -13.40 25.58 40.74
C PHE A 16 -12.70 25.90 39.41
N ILE A 17 -12.14 27.10 39.25
CA ILE A 17 -11.39 27.48 38.04
C ILE A 17 -10.16 26.59 37.86
N VAL A 18 -9.37 26.37 38.92
CA VAL A 18 -8.18 25.51 38.86
C VAL A 18 -8.55 24.07 38.53
N PHE A 19 -9.60 23.55 39.15
CA PHE A 19 -10.11 22.20 38.90
C PHE A 19 -10.55 22.04 37.44
N GLN A 20 -11.35 22.99 36.92
CA GLN A 20 -11.80 22.98 35.53
C GLN A 20 -10.63 23.09 34.54
N LYS A 21 -9.64 23.95 34.81
CA LYS A 21 -8.43 24.04 33.98
C LYS A 21 -7.66 22.73 33.94
N ARG A 22 -7.44 22.09 35.10
CA ARG A 22 -6.75 20.78 35.18
C ARG A 22 -7.53 19.70 34.44
N LYS A 23 -8.85 19.63 34.62
CA LYS A 23 -9.71 18.66 33.93
C LYS A 23 -9.66 18.85 32.41
N ASN A 24 -9.76 20.09 31.93
CA ASN A 24 -9.67 20.40 30.50
C ASN A 24 -8.31 20.04 29.92
N LYS A 25 -7.21 20.32 30.65
CA LYS A 25 -5.86 19.94 30.22
C LYS A 25 -5.73 18.42 30.05
N LEU A 26 -6.18 17.65 31.05
CA LEU A 26 -6.15 16.18 30.98
C LEU A 26 -7.01 15.62 29.85
N LEU A 27 -8.15 16.26 29.57
CA LEU A 27 -9.03 15.86 28.47
C LEU A 27 -8.39 16.15 27.11
N LEU A 28 -7.73 17.29 26.95
CA LEU A 28 -6.97 17.63 25.74
C LEU A 28 -5.80 16.67 25.52
N GLU A 29 -4.99 16.40 26.56
CA GLU A 29 -3.88 15.45 26.48
C GLU A 29 -4.37 14.05 26.07
N LYS A 30 -5.51 13.59 26.60
CA LYS A 30 -6.11 12.30 26.19
C LYS A 30 -6.54 12.30 24.72
N ILE A 31 -7.15 13.39 24.24
CA ILE A 31 -7.56 13.50 22.84
C ILE A 31 -6.33 13.48 21.92
N GLU A 32 -5.27 14.20 22.27
CA GLU A 32 -4.03 14.20 21.50
C GLU A 32 -3.37 12.82 21.46
N GLN A 33 -3.32 12.12 22.60
CA GLN A 33 -2.81 10.75 22.67
C GLN A 33 -3.64 9.78 21.82
N GLN A 34 -4.97 9.87 21.87
CA GLN A 34 -5.86 9.05 21.04
C GLN A 34 -5.64 9.31 19.55
N ARG A 35 -5.55 10.59 19.15
CA ARG A 35 -5.28 10.94 17.75
C ARG A 35 -3.93 10.45 17.27
N ALA A 36 -2.89 10.55 18.10
CA ALA A 36 -1.56 10.06 17.76
C ALA A 36 -1.58 8.54 17.58
N PHE A 37 -2.23 7.82 18.50
CA PHE A 37 -2.39 6.38 18.44
C PHE A 37 -3.18 5.93 17.20
N GLU A 38 -4.31 6.57 16.89
CA GLU A 38 -5.10 6.28 15.69
C GLU A 38 -4.27 6.49 14.41
N LYS A 39 -3.50 7.58 14.35
CA LYS A 39 -2.61 7.86 13.21
C LYS A 39 -1.55 6.79 13.04
N GLU A 40 -0.91 6.37 14.13
CA GLU A 40 0.11 5.32 14.11
C GLU A 40 -0.48 3.97 13.71
N MET A 41 -1.69 3.64 14.19
CA MET A 41 -2.39 2.41 13.82
C MET A 41 -2.74 2.37 12.33
N ILE A 42 -3.19 3.49 11.75
CA ILE A 42 -3.45 3.60 10.30
C ILE A 42 -2.15 3.41 9.51
N LEU A 43 -1.04 4.00 9.96
CA LEU A 43 0.27 3.86 9.32
C LEU A 43 0.69 2.39 9.31
N VAL A 44 0.69 1.74 10.48
CA VAL A 44 1.08 0.33 10.64
C VAL A 44 0.19 -0.59 9.78
N GLN A 45 -1.12 -0.34 9.73
CA GLN A 45 -2.02 -1.11 8.87
C GLN A 45 -1.68 -0.94 7.39
N THR A 46 -1.36 0.29 6.98
CA THR A 46 -0.99 0.60 5.59
C THR A 46 0.32 -0.09 5.23
N GLU A 47 1.36 0.01 6.07
CA GLU A 47 2.65 -0.65 5.87
C GLU A 47 2.50 -2.17 5.79
N ALA A 48 1.71 -2.76 6.69
CA ALA A 48 1.44 -4.20 6.67
C ALA A 48 0.71 -4.64 5.38
N GLN A 49 -0.24 -3.83 4.90
CA GLN A 49 -0.94 -4.08 3.64
C GLN A 49 0.01 -3.98 2.45
N GLU A 50 0.85 -2.94 2.38
CA GLU A 50 1.84 -2.77 1.33
C GLU A 50 2.84 -3.93 1.29
N GLN A 51 3.36 -4.34 2.44
CA GLN A 51 4.25 -5.50 2.54
C GLN A 51 3.57 -6.78 2.08
N THR A 52 2.29 -6.97 2.43
CA THR A 52 1.51 -8.14 1.99
C THR A 52 1.34 -8.15 0.48
N LEU A 53 0.97 -7.01 -0.13
CA LEU A 53 0.84 -6.91 -1.59
C LEU A 53 2.17 -7.17 -2.30
N LYS A 54 3.28 -6.63 -1.77
CA LYS A 54 4.62 -6.88 -2.29
C LYS A 54 4.98 -8.37 -2.25
N ASN A 55 4.72 -9.04 -1.13
CA ASN A 55 4.94 -10.48 -0.97
C ASN A 55 4.13 -11.28 -1.99
N ILE A 56 2.84 -10.95 -2.17
CA ILE A 56 1.99 -11.58 -3.19
C ILE A 56 2.56 -11.35 -4.59
N GLY A 57 2.99 -10.13 -4.90
CA GLY A 57 3.61 -9.80 -6.19
C GLY A 57 4.84 -10.66 -6.49
N TRP A 58 5.70 -10.89 -5.49
CA TRP A 58 6.88 -11.75 -5.60
C TRP A 58 6.50 -13.21 -5.79
N GLU A 59 5.56 -13.72 -5.00
CA GLU A 59 5.08 -15.10 -5.11
C GLU A 59 4.45 -15.37 -6.48
N LEU A 60 3.72 -14.41 -7.03
CA LEU A 60 3.19 -14.49 -8.39
C LEU A 60 4.28 -14.49 -9.45
N HIS A 61 5.35 -13.70 -9.32
CA HIS A 61 6.45 -13.69 -10.29
C HIS A 61 7.23 -15.01 -10.27
N ASP A 62 7.66 -15.42 -9.08
CA ASP A 62 8.62 -16.49 -8.89
C ASP A 62 7.97 -17.87 -8.86
N ASN A 63 6.80 -18.03 -8.25
CA ASN A 63 6.13 -19.34 -8.25
C ASN A 63 5.24 -19.47 -9.47
N VAL A 64 4.21 -18.63 -9.60
CA VAL A 64 3.21 -18.78 -10.66
C VAL A 64 3.79 -18.45 -12.04
N GLY A 65 4.51 -17.34 -12.16
CA GLY A 65 5.11 -16.87 -13.41
C GLY A 65 6.16 -17.83 -13.96
N GLN A 66 7.00 -18.42 -13.10
CA GLN A 66 7.98 -19.42 -13.52
C GLN A 66 7.30 -20.74 -13.94
N LEU A 67 6.31 -21.23 -13.19
CA LEU A 67 5.56 -22.43 -13.55
C LEU A 67 4.86 -22.30 -14.91
N LEU A 68 4.22 -21.16 -15.17
CA LEU A 68 3.59 -20.88 -16.46
C LEU A 68 4.62 -20.74 -17.59
N SER A 69 5.80 -20.17 -17.31
CA SER A 69 6.91 -20.12 -18.27
C SER A 69 7.43 -21.52 -18.61
N PHE A 70 7.57 -22.39 -17.62
CA PHE A 70 7.94 -23.79 -17.79
C PHE A 70 6.88 -24.56 -18.60
N ALA A 71 5.59 -24.39 -18.27
CA ALA A 71 4.50 -25.00 -19.02
C ALA A 71 4.51 -24.54 -20.49
N SER A 72 4.77 -23.24 -20.74
CA SER A 72 4.88 -22.69 -22.10
C SER A 72 6.06 -23.29 -22.86
N MET A 73 7.18 -23.54 -22.19
CA MET A 73 8.34 -24.21 -22.78
C MET A 73 7.99 -25.66 -23.17
N GLN A 74 7.37 -26.42 -22.26
CA GLN A 74 6.99 -27.82 -22.54
C GLN A 74 5.98 -27.91 -23.67
N LEU A 75 4.99 -27.02 -23.71
CA LEU A 75 4.02 -26.99 -24.79
C LEU A 75 4.67 -26.69 -26.14
N SER A 76 5.67 -25.81 -26.15
CA SER A 76 6.45 -25.49 -27.36
C SER A 76 7.28 -26.67 -27.86
N ILE A 77 7.89 -27.46 -26.96
CA ILE A 77 8.63 -28.68 -27.31
C ILE A 77 7.69 -29.74 -27.87
N LEU A 78 6.55 -29.97 -27.23
CA LEU A 78 5.55 -30.96 -27.67
C LEU A 78 4.96 -30.61 -29.04
N LYS A 79 4.76 -29.31 -29.34
CA LYS A 79 4.33 -28.84 -30.66
C LYS A 79 5.25 -29.29 -31.80
N MET A 80 6.55 -29.48 -31.53
CA MET A 80 7.51 -29.96 -32.53
C MET A 80 7.41 -31.48 -32.79
N GLN A 81 6.71 -32.21 -31.93
CA GLN A 81 6.65 -33.68 -31.93
C GLN A 81 5.29 -34.24 -32.38
N VAL A 82 4.27 -33.40 -32.59
CA VAL A 82 2.90 -33.79 -32.96
C VAL A 82 2.61 -33.63 -34.46
N ALA A 83 1.70 -34.47 -34.96
CA ALA A 83 1.19 -34.45 -36.32
C ALA A 83 0.40 -33.15 -36.63
N ASP A 84 0.34 -32.79 -37.91
CA ASP A 84 -0.21 -31.51 -38.38
C ASP A 84 -1.69 -31.30 -38.02
N ASP A 85 -2.46 -32.38 -37.90
CA ASP A 85 -3.89 -32.39 -37.55
C ASP A 85 -4.17 -31.95 -36.11
N VAL A 86 -3.15 -31.94 -35.23
CA VAL A 86 -3.27 -31.51 -33.82
C VAL A 86 -2.61 -30.15 -33.56
N LYS A 87 -1.86 -29.61 -34.53
CA LYS A 87 -1.08 -28.37 -34.35
C LYS A 87 -1.94 -27.14 -34.06
N ASP A 88 -3.15 -27.05 -34.61
CA ASP A 88 -4.07 -25.93 -34.36
C ASP A 88 -4.52 -25.87 -32.91
N LYS A 89 -4.86 -27.02 -32.29
CA LYS A 89 -5.21 -27.10 -30.86
C LYS A 89 -4.03 -26.70 -29.96
N PHE A 90 -2.81 -27.06 -30.34
CA PHE A 90 -1.59 -26.62 -29.65
C PHE A 90 -1.38 -25.12 -29.76
N ARG A 91 -1.64 -24.52 -30.93
CA ARG A 91 -1.52 -23.08 -31.14
C ARG A 91 -2.46 -22.31 -30.21
N ASP A 92 -3.73 -22.67 -30.17
CA ASP A 92 -4.74 -21.97 -29.37
C ASP A 92 -4.43 -22.10 -27.86
N THR A 93 -3.99 -23.29 -27.41
CA THR A 93 -3.55 -23.52 -26.03
C THR A 93 -2.30 -22.72 -25.68
N THR A 94 -1.34 -22.62 -26.62
CA THR A 94 -0.10 -21.84 -26.43
C THR A 94 -0.40 -20.35 -26.32
N GLU A 95 -1.33 -19.85 -27.12
CA GLU A 95 -1.77 -18.46 -27.08
C GLU A 95 -2.47 -18.12 -25.76
N ALA A 96 -3.41 -18.97 -25.33
CA ALA A 96 -4.10 -18.80 -24.05
C ALA A 96 -3.10 -18.78 -22.87
N LEU A 97 -2.14 -19.70 -22.86
CA LEU A 97 -1.09 -19.76 -21.83
C LEU A 97 -0.17 -18.54 -21.86
N SER A 98 0.21 -18.07 -23.04
CA SER A 98 1.02 -16.86 -23.22
C SER A 98 0.31 -15.62 -22.70
N ASN A 99 -0.99 -15.49 -22.98
CA ASN A 99 -1.81 -14.38 -22.50
C ASN A 99 -1.96 -14.43 -20.97
N GLY A 100 -2.25 -15.60 -20.39
CA GLY A 100 -2.30 -15.78 -18.93
C GLY A 100 -0.96 -15.44 -18.25
N LEU A 101 0.17 -15.86 -18.83
CA LEU A 101 1.50 -15.50 -18.34
C LEU A 101 1.74 -13.98 -18.36
N LYS A 102 1.29 -13.28 -19.41
CA LYS A 102 1.38 -11.81 -19.50
C LYS A 102 0.55 -11.14 -18.41
N GLU A 103 -0.68 -11.61 -18.17
CA GLU A 103 -1.56 -11.06 -17.13
C GLU A 103 -0.98 -11.26 -15.72
N VAL A 104 -0.47 -12.46 -15.41
CA VAL A 104 0.17 -12.73 -14.11
C VAL A 104 1.39 -11.84 -13.90
N ARG A 105 2.22 -11.65 -14.92
CA ARG A 105 3.38 -10.74 -14.84
C ARG A 105 2.97 -9.29 -14.68
N ALA A 106 1.91 -8.85 -15.35
CA ALA A 106 1.36 -7.50 -15.18
C ALA A 106 0.85 -7.29 -13.75
N LEU A 107 0.09 -8.25 -13.21
CA LEU A 107 -0.43 -8.20 -11.85
C LEU A 107 0.70 -8.20 -10.81
N SER A 108 1.69 -9.08 -10.97
CA SER A 108 2.89 -9.12 -10.12
C SER A 108 3.62 -7.76 -10.09
N LYS A 109 3.80 -7.13 -11.26
CA LYS A 109 4.43 -5.80 -11.37
C LYS A 109 3.60 -4.70 -10.70
N THR A 110 2.28 -4.77 -10.80
CA THR A 110 1.38 -3.78 -10.16
C THR A 110 1.36 -3.92 -8.64
N LEU A 111 1.40 -5.14 -8.12
CA LEU A 111 1.42 -5.42 -6.68
C LEU A 111 2.78 -5.11 -6.05
N ASN A 112 3.86 -5.20 -6.82
CA ASN A 112 5.20 -4.79 -6.41
C ASN A 112 5.40 -3.28 -6.69
N ASN A 113 4.83 -2.46 -5.80
CA ASN A 113 4.72 -0.99 -5.91
C ASN A 113 6.06 -0.25 -6.19
N ASP A 114 7.20 -0.85 -5.85
CA ASP A 114 8.55 -0.33 -6.15
C ASP A 114 8.82 -0.13 -7.64
N VAL A 115 8.17 -0.91 -8.50
CA VAL A 115 8.33 -0.81 -9.96
C VAL A 115 7.48 0.31 -10.55
N ILE A 116 6.37 0.68 -9.92
CA ILE A 116 5.52 1.79 -10.36
C ILE A 116 6.08 3.13 -9.87
N LEU A 117 6.53 3.19 -8.61
CA LEU A 117 7.13 4.41 -8.05
C LEU A 117 8.45 4.80 -8.74
N ASN A 118 9.37 3.84 -9.00
CA ASN A 118 10.62 4.17 -9.69
C ASN A 118 10.43 4.56 -11.16
N ILE A 119 9.60 3.83 -11.92
CA ILE A 119 9.35 4.15 -13.34
C ILE A 119 8.53 5.44 -13.48
N GLY A 120 7.57 5.68 -12.58
CA GLY A 120 6.76 6.89 -12.57
C GLY A 120 7.56 8.13 -12.14
N PHE A 121 8.43 8.00 -11.14
CA PHE A 121 9.26 9.09 -10.64
C PHE A 121 10.37 9.45 -11.63
N GLU A 122 11.12 8.46 -12.16
CA GLU A 122 12.14 8.68 -13.18
C GLU A 122 11.54 9.40 -14.39
N LYS A 123 10.43 8.88 -14.93
CA LYS A 123 9.76 9.46 -16.10
C LYS A 123 9.22 10.86 -15.83
N SER A 124 8.76 11.15 -14.61
CA SER A 124 8.30 12.49 -14.22
C SER A 124 9.46 13.48 -14.10
N ILE A 125 10.60 13.05 -13.56
CA ILE A 125 11.83 13.86 -13.49
C ILE A 125 12.39 14.11 -14.90
N THR A 126 12.45 13.09 -15.76
CA THR A 126 12.93 13.22 -17.15
C THR A 126 12.06 14.18 -17.95
N ASN A 127 10.73 14.07 -17.85
CA ASN A 127 9.81 15.00 -18.53
C ASN A 127 10.01 16.46 -18.06
N GLU A 128 10.27 16.67 -16.78
CA GLU A 128 10.48 18.03 -16.27
C GLU A 128 11.86 18.58 -16.67
N LEU A 129 12.89 17.74 -16.71
CA LEU A 129 14.21 18.10 -17.25
C LEU A 129 14.16 18.43 -18.76
N ASP A 130 13.41 17.67 -19.54
CA ASP A 130 13.22 17.93 -20.96
C ASP A 130 12.45 19.25 -21.18
N ARG A 131 11.44 19.52 -20.37
CA ARG A 131 10.70 20.78 -20.41
C ARG A 131 11.57 21.99 -20.05
N LEU A 132 12.50 21.83 -19.10
CA LEU A 132 13.41 22.90 -18.68
C LEU A 132 14.60 23.09 -19.63
N SER A 133 15.02 22.05 -20.36
CA SER A 133 16.11 22.15 -21.34
C SER A 133 15.68 22.72 -22.70
N VAL A 134 14.37 22.74 -22.97
CA VAL A 134 13.76 23.34 -24.17
C VAL A 134 13.29 24.79 -23.92
N SER A 135 13.48 25.33 -22.71
CA SER A 135 13.29 26.76 -22.38
C SER A 135 14.61 27.48 -22.20
#